data_AF-A0A6J8BQC0-F1
#
_entry.id   AF-A0A6J8BQC0-F1
#
_cell.length_a   1.000
_cell.length_b   1.000
_cell.length_c   1.000
_cell.angle_alpha   90.00
_cell.angle_beta   90.00
_cell.angle_gamma   90.00
#
_symmetry.space_group_name_H-M   'P 1'
#
loop_
_entity.id
_entity.type
_entity.pdbx_description
1 polymer ?
#
loop_
_entity_poly.entity_id
_entity_poly.type
_entity_poly.pdbx_seq_one_letter_code
_entity_poly.pdbx_strand_id
1 'polypeptide(L)'
;MLLLENDDRLMRNLSLDEFIIAFGRFKRIMCSAFPSRGEELEHYLAHIAETANIWPHKFFEYHRKFSAKRATMLLQHNLKIDWSKGDFELRQKVCAGSKVNSCSFCSSTLHTSAMCQLETSNQHTMASTPKGSDSLGRDIVWHKGQQLCNNFNWACGCSKPYCKYLHVCKLCKANSLRKFSCT
;
A
#
# COMPACT_ATOMS: atom_id res chain seq x y z
N MET A 1 -36.13 5.18 -28.55
CA MET A 1 -34.87 4.55 -28.10
C MET A 1 -35.12 3.94 -26.72
N LEU A 2 -35.95 2.88 -26.65
CA LEU A 2 -36.61 2.38 -25.43
C LEU A 2 -36.31 0.88 -25.18
N LEU A 3 -35.08 0.42 -25.45
CA LEU A 3 -34.74 -1.02 -25.30
C LEU A 3 -33.53 -1.32 -24.39
N LEU A 4 -32.90 -0.30 -23.80
CA LEU A 4 -31.76 -0.48 -22.88
C LEU A 4 -32.12 -0.28 -21.41
N GLU A 5 -33.35 0.15 -21.10
CA GLU A 5 -33.74 0.59 -19.75
C GLU A 5 -33.96 -0.57 -18.75
N ASN A 6 -34.02 -1.83 -19.20
CA ASN A 6 -34.33 -3.00 -18.36
C ASN A 6 -33.32 -4.16 -18.48
N ASP A 7 -32.10 -3.93 -18.97
CA ASP A 7 -31.06 -4.96 -18.93
C ASP A 7 -30.36 -4.94 -17.56
N ASP A 8 -30.73 -5.86 -16.67
CA ASP A 8 -30.14 -6.00 -15.34
C ASP A 8 -28.61 -6.09 -15.36
N ARG A 9 -28.03 -6.60 -16.46
CA ARG A 9 -26.57 -6.69 -16.65
C ARG A 9 -25.92 -5.32 -16.75
N LEU A 10 -26.65 -4.31 -17.25
CA LEU A 10 -26.20 -2.91 -17.37
C LEU A 10 -26.41 -2.12 -16.07
N MET A 11 -27.24 -2.63 -15.16
CA MET A 11 -27.52 -1.99 -13.87
C MET A 11 -26.58 -2.46 -12.76
N ARG A 12 -25.88 -3.58 -12.95
CA ARG A 12 -24.92 -4.15 -11.99
C ARG A 12 -23.65 -3.30 -11.86
N ASN A 13 -23.22 -3.07 -10.62
CA ASN A 13 -21.90 -2.51 -10.33
C ASN A 13 -20.82 -3.59 -10.45
N LEU A 14 -19.79 -3.34 -11.26
CA LEU A 14 -18.66 -4.26 -11.40
C LEU A 14 -17.71 -4.18 -10.20
N SER A 15 -17.10 -5.31 -9.84
CA SER A 15 -15.90 -5.31 -8.99
C SER A 15 -14.72 -4.66 -9.70
N LEU A 16 -13.64 -4.33 -8.98
CA LEU A 16 -12.46 -3.73 -9.61
C LEU A 16 -11.84 -4.66 -10.66
N ASP A 17 -11.76 -5.97 -10.38
CA ASP A 17 -11.21 -6.96 -11.32
C ASP A 17 -12.08 -7.10 -12.57
N GLU A 18 -13.40 -7.19 -12.39
CA GLU A 18 -14.36 -7.22 -13.49
C GLU A 18 -14.25 -5.94 -14.34
N PHE A 19 -14.10 -4.79 -13.68
CA PHE A 19 -13.91 -3.51 -14.35
C PHE A 19 -12.61 -3.47 -15.15
N ILE A 20 -11.47 -3.90 -14.59
CA ILE A 20 -10.18 -3.93 -15.29
C ILE A 20 -10.28 -4.79 -16.56
N ILE A 21 -10.93 -5.95 -16.47
CA ILE A 21 -11.13 -6.85 -17.62
C ILE A 21 -12.02 -6.17 -18.68
N ALA A 22 -13.15 -5.61 -18.27
CA ALA A 22 -14.10 -4.95 -19.16
C ALA A 22 -13.47 -3.71 -19.83
N PHE A 23 -12.84 -2.84 -19.04
CA PHE A 23 -12.18 -1.63 -19.50
C PHE A 23 -10.96 -1.95 -20.37
N GLY A 24 -10.23 -3.03 -20.09
CA GLY A 24 -9.15 -3.52 -20.96
C GLY A 24 -9.63 -3.93 -22.36
N ARG A 25 -10.82 -4.54 -22.47
CA ARG A 25 -11.46 -4.81 -23.77
C ARG A 25 -11.84 -3.52 -24.49
N PHE A 26 -12.46 -2.58 -23.79
CA PHE A 26 -12.79 -1.26 -24.33
C PHE A 26 -11.54 -0.53 -24.83
N LYS A 27 -10.47 -0.45 -24.01
CA LYS A 27 -9.20 0.19 -24.37
C LYS A 27 -8.62 -0.39 -25.66
N ARG A 28 -8.60 -1.72 -25.80
CA ARG A 28 -8.08 -2.37 -27.01
C ARG A 28 -8.88 -1.99 -28.27
N ILE A 29 -10.21 -1.96 -28.20
CA ILE A 29 -11.08 -1.54 -29.31
C ILE A 29 -10.87 -0.05 -29.63
N MET A 30 -10.78 0.79 -28.60
CA MET A 30 -10.55 2.22 -28.78
C MET A 30 -9.19 2.50 -29.40
N CYS A 31 -8.13 1.83 -28.95
CA CYS A 31 -6.78 2.01 -29.47
C CYS A 31 -6.59 1.40 -30.86
N SER A 32 -7.39 0.42 -31.30
CA SER A 32 -7.32 -0.05 -32.69
C SER A 32 -7.83 1.01 -33.69
N ALA A 33 -8.80 1.84 -33.28
CA ALA A 33 -9.28 2.95 -34.09
C ALA A 33 -8.49 4.26 -33.85
N PHE A 34 -8.02 4.48 -32.62
CA PHE A 34 -7.34 5.70 -32.19
C PHE A 34 -6.09 5.37 -31.35
N PRO A 35 -4.97 4.95 -31.98
CA PRO A 35 -3.79 4.45 -31.27
C PRO A 35 -3.21 5.43 -30.24
N SER A 36 -3.29 6.74 -30.51
CA SER A 36 -2.77 7.78 -29.62
C SER A 36 -3.52 7.93 -28.29
N ARG A 37 -4.65 7.22 -28.09
CA ARG A 37 -5.43 7.28 -26.85
C ARG A 37 -4.99 6.28 -25.78
N GLY A 38 -4.01 5.43 -26.07
CA GLY A 38 -3.58 4.38 -25.13
C GLY A 38 -3.14 4.92 -23.78
N GLU A 39 -2.24 5.91 -23.79
CA GLU A 39 -1.70 6.52 -22.57
C GLU A 39 -2.78 7.21 -21.73
N GLU A 40 -3.67 7.94 -22.38
CA GLU A 40 -4.83 8.60 -21.76
C GLU A 40 -5.71 7.61 -20.99
N LEU A 41 -6.01 6.47 -21.61
CA LEU A 41 -6.85 5.43 -21.04
C LEU A 41 -6.12 4.64 -19.94
N GLU A 42 -4.79 4.52 -20.02
CA GLU A 42 -3.98 3.92 -18.97
C GLU A 42 -4.00 4.77 -17.69
N HIS A 43 -3.79 6.08 -17.83
CA HIS A 43 -3.88 7.03 -16.73
C HIS A 43 -5.27 6.99 -16.07
N TYR A 44 -6.33 6.91 -16.88
CA TYR A 44 -7.68 6.76 -16.35
C TYR A 44 -7.87 5.47 -15.55
N LEU A 45 -7.35 4.34 -16.06
CA LEU A 45 -7.45 3.06 -15.35
C LEU A 45 -6.70 3.10 -14.01
N ALA A 46 -5.51 3.70 -13.98
CA ALA A 46 -4.74 3.92 -12.75
C ALA A 46 -5.52 4.78 -11.74
N HIS A 47 -6.15 5.86 -12.21
CA HIS A 47 -7.00 6.72 -11.37
C HIS A 47 -8.21 5.98 -10.80
N ILE A 48 -8.83 5.09 -11.57
CA ILE A 48 -9.93 4.23 -11.08
C ILE A 48 -9.42 3.25 -10.02
N ALA A 49 -8.27 2.61 -10.24
CA ALA A 49 -7.66 1.69 -9.27
C ALA A 49 -7.33 2.40 -7.95
N GLU A 50 -6.75 3.61 -8.01
CA GLU A 50 -6.51 4.45 -6.82
C GLU A 50 -7.82 4.77 -6.10
N THR A 51 -8.84 5.19 -6.85
CA THR A 51 -10.16 5.50 -6.28
C THR A 51 -10.80 4.28 -5.62
N ALA A 52 -10.65 3.09 -6.21
CA ALA A 52 -11.13 1.84 -5.64
C ALA A 52 -10.33 1.42 -4.41
N ASN A 53 -9.03 1.70 -4.35
CA ASN A 53 -8.22 1.41 -3.17
C ASN A 53 -8.68 2.22 -1.96
N ILE A 54 -9.03 3.50 -2.17
CA ILE A 54 -9.51 4.41 -1.10
C ILE A 54 -11.00 4.17 -0.79
N TRP A 55 -11.84 4.02 -1.81
CA TRP A 55 -13.28 3.80 -1.70
C TRP A 55 -13.76 2.64 -2.59
N PRO A 56 -13.60 1.38 -2.12
CA PRO A 56 -13.89 0.17 -2.91
C PRO A 56 -15.32 0.10 -3.45
N HIS A 57 -16.29 0.69 -2.74
CA HIS A 57 -17.70 0.64 -3.13
C HIS A 57 -18.15 1.83 -3.99
N LYS A 58 -17.28 2.81 -4.25
CA LYS A 58 -17.65 4.08 -4.91
C LYS A 58 -17.00 4.31 -6.26
N PHE A 59 -15.90 3.62 -6.58
CA PHE A 59 -15.19 3.82 -7.84
C PHE A 59 -16.08 3.62 -9.07
N PHE A 60 -16.98 2.62 -9.04
CA PHE A 60 -17.84 2.30 -10.18
C PHE A 60 -18.96 3.34 -10.37
N GLU A 61 -19.51 3.86 -9.27
CA GLU A 61 -20.46 4.98 -9.30
C GLU A 61 -19.80 6.22 -9.90
N TYR A 62 -18.56 6.51 -9.49
CA TYR A 62 -17.76 7.58 -10.07
C TYR A 62 -17.52 7.36 -11.58
N HIS A 63 -17.11 6.15 -11.99
CA HIS A 63 -16.92 5.81 -13.41
C HIS A 63 -18.18 6.10 -14.24
N ARG A 64 -19.35 5.64 -13.79
CA ARG A 64 -20.64 5.85 -14.49
C ARG A 64 -20.95 7.34 -14.66
N LYS A 65 -20.80 8.14 -13.61
CA LYS A 65 -21.06 9.58 -13.67
C LYS A 65 -20.03 10.31 -14.54
N PHE A 66 -18.76 9.91 -14.44
CA PHE A 66 -17.68 10.48 -15.25
C PHE A 66 -17.91 10.22 -16.74
N SER A 67 -18.15 8.95 -17.11
CA SER A 67 -18.36 8.56 -18.51
C SER A 67 -19.62 9.19 -19.09
N ALA A 68 -20.72 9.26 -18.33
CA ALA A 68 -21.94 9.95 -18.74
C ALA A 68 -21.68 11.45 -18.99
N LYS A 69 -21.01 12.15 -18.05
CA LYS A 69 -20.65 13.57 -18.21
C LYS A 69 -19.79 13.79 -19.46
N ARG A 70 -18.79 12.94 -19.70
CA ARG A 70 -17.93 13.04 -20.89
C ARG A 70 -18.71 12.77 -22.18
N ALA A 71 -19.61 11.79 -22.19
CA ALA A 71 -20.47 11.49 -23.34
C ALA A 71 -21.39 12.68 -23.67
N THR A 72 -22.00 13.31 -22.67
CA THR A 72 -22.81 14.53 -22.84
C THR A 72 -21.99 15.66 -23.48
N MET A 73 -20.77 15.91 -22.99
CA MET A 73 -19.91 16.96 -23.53
C MET A 73 -19.49 16.70 -24.99
N LEU A 74 -19.25 15.44 -25.36
CA LEU A 74 -18.98 15.08 -26.74
C LEU A 74 -20.22 15.29 -27.63
N LEU A 75 -21.39 14.81 -27.20
CA LEU A 75 -22.61 14.87 -28.01
C LEU A 75 -23.17 16.30 -28.15
N GLN A 76 -23.13 17.10 -27.09
CA GLN A 76 -23.76 18.43 -27.08
C GLN A 76 -22.80 19.56 -27.49
N HIS A 77 -21.50 19.40 -27.23
CA HIS A 77 -20.52 20.47 -27.45
C HIS A 77 -19.40 20.07 -28.43
N ASN A 78 -19.43 18.84 -28.96
CA ASN A 78 -18.36 18.29 -29.82
C ASN A 78 -16.96 18.42 -29.20
N LEU A 79 -16.88 18.38 -27.87
CA LEU A 79 -15.64 18.50 -27.14
C LEU A 79 -15.05 17.11 -26.96
N LYS A 80 -13.94 16.83 -27.65
CA LYS A 80 -13.12 15.65 -27.37
C LYS A 80 -12.49 15.83 -26.00
N ILE A 81 -12.73 14.86 -25.14
CA ILE A 81 -12.28 14.91 -23.76
C ILE A 81 -11.11 13.97 -23.54
N ASP A 82 -10.15 14.49 -22.79
CA ASP A 82 -9.00 13.80 -22.24
C ASP A 82 -9.38 13.08 -20.93
N TRP A 83 -9.38 11.74 -20.98
CA TRP A 83 -9.69 10.84 -19.87
C TRP A 83 -8.55 10.73 -18.87
N SER A 84 -7.32 11.17 -19.20
CA SER A 84 -6.21 11.22 -18.22
C SER A 84 -6.51 12.20 -17.08
N LYS A 85 -7.33 13.22 -17.39
CA LYS A 85 -7.80 14.21 -16.43
C LYS A 85 -9.06 13.70 -15.74
N GLY A 86 -8.86 13.01 -14.61
CA GLY A 86 -9.94 12.67 -13.69
C GLY A 86 -10.75 13.92 -13.28
N ASP A 87 -11.99 13.72 -12.84
CA ASP A 87 -12.84 14.79 -12.33
C ASP A 87 -12.81 14.77 -10.81
N PHE A 88 -11.87 15.52 -10.22
CA PHE A 88 -11.64 15.53 -8.78
C PHE A 88 -12.87 15.98 -7.99
N GLU A 89 -13.58 17.00 -8.48
CA GLU A 89 -14.79 17.50 -7.83
C GLU A 89 -15.91 16.46 -7.86
N LEU A 90 -16.10 15.80 -9.00
CA LEU A 90 -17.07 14.71 -9.11
C LEU A 90 -16.70 13.56 -8.18
N ARG A 91 -15.42 13.18 -8.12
CA ARG A 91 -14.93 12.13 -7.23
C ARG A 91 -15.20 12.49 -5.76
N GLN A 92 -14.92 13.73 -5.36
CA GLN A 92 -15.19 14.20 -4.01
C GLN A 92 -16.71 14.19 -3.70
N LYS A 93 -17.55 14.64 -4.64
CA LYS A 93 -19.02 14.60 -4.49
C LYS A 93 -19.56 13.18 -4.37
N VAL A 94 -19.03 12.23 -5.13
CA VAL A 94 -19.46 10.82 -5.10
C VAL A 94 -19.00 10.12 -3.81
N CYS A 95 -17.79 10.43 -3.35
CA CYS A 95 -17.17 9.76 -2.20
C CYS A 95 -17.40 10.47 -0.86
N ALA A 96 -18.03 11.66 -0.84
CA ALA A 96 -18.31 12.40 0.37
C ALA A 96 -19.06 11.55 1.42
N GLY A 97 -18.60 11.59 2.67
CA GLY A 97 -19.18 10.82 3.78
C GLY A 97 -18.98 9.30 3.71
N SER A 98 -18.28 8.79 2.70
CA SER A 98 -18.03 7.35 2.57
C SER A 98 -16.86 6.91 3.45
N LYS A 99 -16.99 5.72 4.06
CA LYS A 99 -15.91 5.10 4.81
C LYS A 99 -14.72 4.84 3.89
N VAL A 100 -13.58 5.38 4.28
CA VAL A 100 -12.31 5.19 3.57
C VAL A 100 -11.68 3.87 4.01
N ASN A 101 -11.07 3.18 3.06
CA ASN A 101 -10.17 2.08 3.38
C ASN A 101 -8.84 2.66 3.87
N SER A 102 -8.58 2.48 5.16
CA SER A 102 -7.36 2.94 5.82
C SER A 102 -6.70 1.78 6.53
N CYS A 103 -5.37 1.76 6.51
CA CYS A 103 -4.56 0.82 7.26
C CYS A 103 -4.96 0.80 8.74
N SER A 104 -5.28 -0.38 9.26
CA SER A 104 -5.69 -0.56 10.65
C SER A 104 -4.58 -0.28 11.67
N PHE A 105 -3.31 -0.24 11.24
CA PHE A 105 -2.16 -0.01 12.11
C PHE A 105 -1.71 1.45 12.18
N CYS A 106 -1.75 2.18 11.05
CA CYS A 106 -1.28 3.58 10.99
C CYS A 106 -2.31 4.58 10.44
N SER A 107 -3.52 4.11 10.12
CA SER A 107 -4.59 4.91 9.49
C SER A 107 -4.26 5.50 8.12
N SER A 108 -3.15 5.10 7.49
CA SER A 108 -2.79 5.55 6.13
C SER A 108 -3.76 5.02 5.08
N THR A 109 -4.04 5.82 4.07
CA THR A 109 -4.87 5.45 2.90
C THR A 109 -4.02 5.07 1.67
N LEU A 110 -2.69 5.13 1.79
CA LEU A 110 -1.75 4.87 0.69
C LEU A 110 -1.41 3.38 0.55
N HIS A 111 -1.67 2.58 1.59
CA HIS A 111 -1.39 1.16 1.61
C HIS A 111 -2.45 0.40 2.40
N THR A 112 -2.61 -0.89 2.10
CA THR A 112 -3.47 -1.79 2.87
C THR A 112 -2.76 -2.23 4.15
N SER A 113 -3.50 -2.70 5.16
CA SER A 113 -2.90 -3.21 6.41
C SER A 113 -1.80 -4.25 6.18
N ALA A 114 -1.98 -5.14 5.19
CA ALA A 114 -1.02 -6.19 4.82
C ALA A 114 0.32 -5.67 4.27
N MET A 115 0.36 -4.40 3.82
CA MET A 115 1.57 -3.76 3.32
C MET A 115 2.15 -2.76 4.34
N CYS A 116 1.62 -2.78 5.58
CA CYS A 116 2.05 -1.86 6.62
C CYS A 116 3.33 -2.34 7.29
N GLN A 117 4.37 -1.52 7.27
CA GLN A 117 5.63 -1.83 7.95
C GLN A 117 5.46 -1.94 9.48
N LEU A 118 4.44 -1.31 10.07
CA LEU A 118 4.15 -1.47 11.51
C LEU A 118 3.62 -2.87 11.87
N GLU A 119 3.01 -3.58 10.92
CA GLU A 119 2.62 -4.98 11.12
C GLU A 119 3.85 -5.85 11.39
N THR A 120 4.95 -5.59 10.67
CA THR A 120 6.22 -6.30 10.88
C THR A 120 6.87 -5.98 12.23
N SER A 121 6.56 -4.81 12.82
CA SER A 121 7.10 -4.43 14.14
C SER A 121 6.34 -5.12 15.29
N ASN A 122 5.02 -5.32 15.15
CA ASN A 122 4.21 -5.99 16.18
C ASN A 122 4.26 -7.52 16.14
N GLN A 123 4.72 -8.13 15.05
CA GLN A 123 5.02 -9.57 15.05
C GLN A 123 6.30 -9.91 15.84
N HIS A 124 7.11 -8.92 16.21
CA HIS A 124 8.31 -9.13 17.04
C HIS A 124 8.09 -8.99 18.55
N THR A 125 6.86 -8.75 19.04
CA THR A 125 6.58 -8.60 20.48
C THR A 125 5.93 -9.82 21.14
N MET A 126 5.70 -10.92 20.41
CA MET A 126 5.26 -12.21 20.99
C MET A 126 6.05 -13.41 20.44
N ALA A 127 7.30 -13.20 20.02
CA ALA A 127 8.22 -14.32 19.81
C ALA A 127 8.83 -14.69 21.15
N SER A 128 8.41 -15.84 21.70
CA SER A 128 9.15 -16.58 22.70
C SER A 128 10.64 -16.50 22.40
N THR A 129 11.41 -15.88 23.30
CA THR A 129 12.86 -15.77 23.23
C THR A 129 13.44 -17.14 22.86
N PRO A 130 14.17 -17.30 21.75
CA PRO A 130 14.90 -18.54 21.52
C PRO A 130 15.92 -18.65 22.63
N LYS A 131 15.73 -19.60 23.57
CA LYS A 131 16.77 -20.02 24.53
C LYS A 131 17.86 -20.74 23.75
N GLY A 132 18.69 -19.97 23.05
CA GLY A 132 19.93 -20.45 22.45
C GLY A 132 21.08 -20.10 23.38
N SER A 133 21.98 -21.05 23.61
CA SER A 133 23.27 -20.81 24.25
C SER A 133 24.34 -20.60 23.17
N ASP A 134 25.32 -19.74 23.44
CA ASP A 134 26.49 -19.62 22.59
C ASP A 134 27.39 -20.87 22.69
N SER A 135 28.47 -20.91 21.90
CA SER A 135 29.43 -22.03 21.91
C SER A 135 30.14 -22.25 23.26
N LEU A 136 29.99 -21.32 24.22
CA LEU A 136 30.51 -21.40 25.58
C LEU A 136 29.38 -21.65 26.60
N GLY A 137 28.19 -22.02 26.16
CA GLY A 137 27.03 -22.33 27.00
C GLY A 137 26.34 -21.11 27.62
N ARG A 138 26.68 -19.88 27.21
CA ARG A 138 26.10 -18.66 27.78
C ARG A 138 24.84 -18.27 27.02
N ASP A 139 23.84 -17.79 27.73
CA ASP A 139 22.59 -17.33 27.11
C ASP A 139 22.85 -16.27 26.03
N ILE A 140 22.21 -16.45 24.88
CA ILE A 140 22.24 -15.48 23.80
C ILE A 140 21.26 -14.36 24.14
N VAL A 141 21.78 -13.14 24.25
CA VAL A 141 20.98 -11.95 24.54
C VAL A 141 20.78 -11.15 23.26
N TRP A 142 19.56 -10.65 23.05
CA TRP A 142 19.18 -9.83 21.90
C TRP A 142 18.84 -8.41 22.33
N HIS A 143 19.18 -7.42 21.51
CA HIS A 143 18.77 -6.02 21.68
C HIS A 143 18.38 -5.43 20.32
N LYS A 144 17.15 -4.90 20.23
CA LYS A 144 16.58 -4.33 18.98
C LYS A 144 16.72 -5.26 17.76
N GLY A 145 16.49 -6.56 17.95
CA GLY A 145 16.59 -7.56 16.89
C GLY A 145 18.00 -7.99 16.49
N GLN A 146 19.06 -7.45 17.11
CA GLN A 146 20.44 -7.87 16.90
C GLN A 146 21.01 -8.62 18.10
N GLN A 147 21.79 -9.68 17.85
CA GLN A 147 22.46 -10.44 18.89
C GLN A 147 23.58 -9.60 19.54
N LEU A 148 23.56 -9.54 20.87
CA LEU A 148 24.61 -8.91 21.65
C LEU A 148 25.87 -9.75 21.66
N CYS A 149 27.01 -9.07 21.64
CA CYS A 149 28.29 -9.71 21.85
C CYS A 149 28.44 -10.12 23.33
N ASN A 150 28.34 -11.41 23.61
CA ASN A 150 28.56 -11.93 24.97
C ASN A 150 29.97 -11.63 25.48
N ASN A 151 31.00 -11.65 24.62
CA ASN A 151 32.38 -11.30 24.99
C ASN A 151 32.51 -9.82 25.38
N PHE A 152 31.78 -8.92 24.70
CA PHE A 152 31.74 -7.49 25.08
C PHE A 152 31.17 -7.29 26.49
N ASN A 153 30.12 -8.05 26.83
CA ASN A 153 29.47 -8.01 28.14
C ASN A 153 30.15 -8.89 29.23
N TRP A 154 31.27 -9.54 28.91
CA TRP A 154 32.05 -10.38 29.84
C TRP A 154 33.28 -9.65 30.38
N ALA A 155 33.95 -10.20 31.40
CA ALA A 155 35.05 -9.59 32.16
C ALA A 155 36.14 -8.92 31.29
N CYS A 156 36.54 -9.53 30.17
CA CYS A 156 37.66 -9.07 29.36
C CYS A 156 37.29 -8.18 28.15
N GLY A 157 35.99 -7.93 27.91
CA GLY A 157 35.54 -7.23 26.70
C GLY A 157 35.73 -8.06 25.41
N CYS A 158 35.29 -7.52 24.26
CA CYS A 158 35.46 -8.18 22.97
C CYS A 158 36.78 -7.75 22.33
N SER A 159 37.64 -8.72 22.01
CA SER A 159 38.95 -8.50 21.37
C SER A 159 38.89 -8.51 19.84
N LYS A 160 37.72 -8.73 19.23
CA LYS A 160 37.58 -8.76 17.77
C LYS A 160 37.48 -7.34 17.21
N PRO A 161 38.38 -6.92 16.29
CA PRO A 161 38.32 -5.59 15.68
C PRO A 161 37.07 -5.39 14.83
N TYR A 162 36.56 -6.46 14.21
CA TYR A 162 35.31 -6.48 13.44
C TYR A 162 34.36 -7.52 14.03
N CYS A 163 33.71 -7.16 15.13
CA CYS A 163 32.74 -8.04 15.76
C CYS A 163 31.41 -8.00 15.01
N LYS A 164 30.91 -9.17 14.57
CA LYS A 164 29.59 -9.29 13.92
C LYS A 164 28.41 -9.10 14.89
N TYR A 165 28.66 -9.05 16.19
CA TYR A 165 27.65 -8.94 17.24
C TYR A 165 27.68 -7.55 17.89
N LEU A 166 26.53 -7.09 18.36
CA LEU A 166 26.34 -5.73 18.83
C LEU A 166 27.07 -5.48 20.17
N HIS A 167 27.85 -4.40 20.24
CA HIS A 167 28.60 -3.96 21.44
C HIS A 167 27.76 -2.99 22.27
N VAL A 168 26.79 -3.53 23.00
CA VAL A 168 25.90 -2.77 23.90
C VAL A 168 25.95 -3.36 25.30
N CYS A 169 26.04 -2.50 26.31
CA CYS A 169 26.04 -2.94 27.70
C CYS A 169 24.66 -3.50 28.07
N LYS A 170 24.62 -4.72 28.63
CA LYS A 170 23.37 -5.34 29.06
C LYS A 170 22.65 -4.57 30.16
N LEU A 171 23.40 -3.85 31.00
CA LEU A 171 22.90 -3.09 32.16
C LEU A 171 22.39 -1.69 31.75
N CYS A 172 23.26 -0.80 31.27
CA CYS A 172 22.89 0.58 30.93
C CYS A 172 22.38 0.80 29.50
N LYS A 173 22.38 -0.23 28.64
CA LYS A 173 21.96 -0.15 27.22
C LYS A 173 22.69 0.93 26.38
N ALA A 174 23.78 1.49 26.89
CA ALA A 174 24.59 2.47 26.18
C ALA A 174 25.46 1.81 25.11
N ASN A 175 25.61 2.49 23.97
CA ASN A 175 26.60 2.17 22.94
C ASN A 175 27.97 2.66 23.40
N SER A 176 28.92 1.77 23.65
CA SER A 176 30.28 2.17 24.02
C SER A 176 31.32 1.42 23.20
N LEU A 177 32.28 2.18 22.67
CA LEU A 177 33.41 1.65 21.88
C LEU A 177 34.44 0.91 22.74
N ARG A 178 34.45 1.16 24.07
CA ARG A 178 35.29 0.47 25.05
C ARG A 178 34.49 0.24 26.33
N LYS A 179 34.84 -0.84 27.04
CA LYS A 179 34.17 -1.27 28.26
C LYS A 179 34.39 -0.22 29.38
N PHE A 180 33.36 -0.01 30.20
CA PHE A 180 33.34 0.74 31.46
C PHE A 180 33.05 2.25 31.39
N SER A 181 31.77 2.60 31.40
CA SER A 181 31.25 3.85 31.98
C SER A 181 29.85 3.60 32.52
N CYS A 182 29.71 2.55 33.32
CA CYS A 182 28.43 2.09 33.87
C CYS A 182 28.71 1.85 35.36
N THR A 183 28.75 2.94 36.14
CA THR A 183 28.64 2.91 37.60
C THR A 183 27.18 2.70 37.99
#